data_AF-A0A645CPK5-F1
#
_entry.id   AF-A0A645CPK5-F1
#
_cell.length_a   1.000
_cell.length_b   1.000
_cell.length_c   1.000
_cell.angle_alpha   90.00
_cell.angle_beta   90.00
_cell.angle_gamma   90.00
#
_symmetry.space_group_name_H-M   'P 1'
#
loop_
_entity.id
_entity.type
_entity.pdbx_description
1 polymer ?
#
loop_
_entity_poly.entity_id
_entity_poly.type
_entity_poly.pdbx_seq_one_letter_code
_entity_poly.pdbx_strand_id
1 'polypeptide(L)'
;MAERVPFSIRLRQAMDERGMRQVDLLEAVKPYCKKYNIQISKGQLSQYLAGRNEPGQSRIFILAQALDVSESWLIGLDVPKERSPQAATSDERAKEFITLFEKLTATQQLTIIQAMKGILADK
;
A
#
# COMPACT_ATOMS: atom_id res chain seq x y z
N MET A 1 6.61 19.61 -15.55
CA MET A 1 6.29 19.20 -14.16
C MET A 1 5.28 18.08 -14.28
N ALA A 2 5.55 16.88 -13.80
CA ALA A 2 4.57 15.80 -13.92
C ALA A 2 3.30 16.20 -13.14
N GLU A 3 2.16 16.24 -13.83
CA GLU A 3 0.88 16.63 -13.26
C GLU A 3 0.40 15.50 -12.33
N ARG A 4 0.43 15.73 -11.01
CA ARG A 4 -0.07 14.73 -10.05
C ARG A 4 -1.59 14.74 -10.06
N VAL A 5 -2.21 13.56 -10.02
CA VAL A 5 -3.67 13.47 -9.87
C VAL A 5 -4.04 13.88 -8.43
N PRO A 6 -5.03 14.77 -8.19
CA PRO A 6 -5.40 15.15 -6.84
C PRO A 6 -5.84 13.95 -5.98
N PHE A 7 -5.47 13.95 -4.69
CA PHE A 7 -5.84 12.91 -3.74
C PHE A 7 -7.36 12.64 -3.70
N SER A 8 -8.17 13.70 -3.75
CA SER A 8 -9.64 13.59 -3.73
C SER A 8 -10.19 12.82 -4.93
N ILE A 9 -9.55 12.93 -6.09
CA ILE A 9 -9.91 12.20 -7.31
C ILE A 9 -9.54 10.72 -7.17
N ARG A 10 -8.31 10.41 -6.72
CA ARG A 10 -7.88 9.02 -6.46
C ARG A 10 -8.72 8.33 -5.38
N LEU A 11 -9.05 9.05 -4.32
CA LEU A 11 -9.92 8.56 -3.24
C LEU A 11 -11.29 8.18 -3.79
N ARG A 12 -11.90 9.06 -4.59
CA ARG A 12 -13.22 8.82 -5.20
C ARG A 12 -13.16 7.66 -6.18
N GLN A 13 -12.15 7.65 -7.04
CA GLN A 13 -11.91 6.55 -7.98
C GLN A 13 -11.84 5.19 -7.26
N ALA A 14 -11.06 5.10 -6.18
CA ALA A 14 -10.92 3.86 -5.42
C ALA A 14 -12.19 3.41 -4.69
N MET A 15 -13.07 4.36 -4.31
CA MET A 15 -14.38 4.07 -3.75
C MET A 15 -15.37 3.61 -4.82
N ASP A 16 -15.43 4.31 -5.95
CA ASP A 16 -16.37 4.05 -7.04
C ASP A 16 -16.13 2.66 -7.66
N GLU A 17 -14.87 2.28 -7.88
CA GLU A 17 -14.50 0.96 -8.38
C GLU A 17 -14.92 -0.19 -7.42
N ARG A 18 -15.15 0.11 -6.15
CA ARG A 18 -15.64 -0.85 -5.14
C ARG A 18 -17.12 -0.69 -4.81
N GLY A 19 -17.82 0.23 -5.48
CA GLY A 19 -19.22 0.55 -5.17
C GLY A 19 -19.43 1.09 -3.75
N MET A 20 -18.42 1.73 -3.16
CA MET A 20 -18.48 2.22 -1.78
C MET A 20 -19.03 3.63 -1.69
N ARG A 21 -20.00 3.85 -0.80
CA ARG A 21 -20.39 5.20 -0.37
C ARG A 21 -19.46 5.68 0.75
N GLN A 22 -19.52 6.97 1.07
CA GLN A 22 -18.76 7.54 2.18
C GLN A 22 -19.02 6.83 3.52
N VAL A 23 -20.25 6.37 3.77
CA VAL A 23 -20.59 5.61 4.98
C VAL A 23 -19.90 4.24 5.00
N ASP A 24 -19.79 3.60 3.84
CA ASP A 24 -19.16 2.28 3.72
C ASP A 24 -17.64 2.41 3.93
N LEU A 25 -17.01 3.47 3.40
CA LEU A 25 -15.61 3.78 3.68
C LEU A 25 -15.37 4.09 5.17
N LEU A 26 -16.29 4.81 5.81
CA LEU A 26 -16.21 5.10 7.24
C LEU A 26 -16.22 3.83 8.08
N GLU A 27 -17.03 2.83 7.71
CA GLU A 27 -17.02 1.51 8.36
C GLU A 27 -15.72 0.75 8.06
N ALA A 28 -15.26 0.76 6.81
CA ALA A 28 -14.04 0.06 6.39
C ALA A 28 -12.77 0.54 7.11
N VAL A 29 -12.68 1.83 7.47
CA VAL A 29 -11.52 2.38 8.20
C VAL A 29 -11.53 2.05 9.69
N LYS A 30 -12.68 1.74 10.31
CA LYS A 30 -12.80 1.48 11.76
C LYS A 30 -11.80 0.46 12.32
N PRO A 31 -11.60 -0.74 11.73
CA PRO A 31 -10.65 -1.72 12.28
C PRO A 31 -9.21 -1.17 12.30
N TYR A 32 -8.81 -0.44 11.25
CA TYR A 32 -7.49 0.17 11.18
C TYR A 32 -7.37 1.37 12.13
N CYS A 33 -8.40 2.21 12.22
CA CYS A 33 -8.49 3.30 13.19
C CYS A 33 -8.28 2.80 14.62
N LYS A 34 -8.93 1.69 15.00
CA LYS A 34 -8.74 1.05 16.30
C LYS A 34 -7.32 0.49 16.47
N LYS A 35 -6.81 -0.21 15.46
CA LYS A 35 -5.47 -0.84 15.50
C LYS A 35 -4.34 0.17 15.71
N TYR A 36 -4.41 1.32 15.05
CA TYR A 36 -3.34 2.32 15.05
C TYR A 36 -3.65 3.52 15.94
N ASN A 37 -4.75 3.50 16.70
CA ASN A 37 -5.24 4.59 17.55
C ASN A 37 -5.36 5.93 16.78
N ILE A 38 -5.90 5.87 15.55
CA ILE A 38 -6.11 7.03 14.67
C ILE A 38 -7.61 7.22 14.47
N GLN A 39 -8.09 8.45 14.58
CA GLN A 39 -9.49 8.78 14.32
C GLN A 39 -9.67 9.44 12.94
N ILE A 40 -10.67 8.95 12.21
CA ILE A 40 -11.18 9.55 10.97
C ILE A 40 -12.69 9.74 11.16
N SER A 41 -13.15 10.99 11.15
CA SER A 41 -14.57 11.30 11.28
C SER A 41 -15.29 11.38 9.92
N LYS A 42 -16.62 11.26 9.93
CA LYS A 42 -17.46 11.48 8.73
C LYS A 42 -17.19 12.85 8.10
N GLY A 43 -17.06 13.90 8.93
CA GLY A 43 -16.75 15.25 8.47
C GLY A 43 -15.40 15.35 7.75
N GLN A 44 -14.37 14.67 8.27
CA GLN A 44 -13.06 14.61 7.62
C GLN A 44 -13.14 13.92 6.26
N LEU A 45 -13.78 12.75 6.17
CA LEU A 45 -13.98 12.07 4.88
C LEU A 45 -14.72 12.94 3.86
N SER A 46 -15.73 13.69 4.30
CA SER A 46 -16.45 14.61 3.42
C SER A 46 -15.54 15.72 2.87
N GLN A 47 -14.66 16.29 3.72
CA GLN A 47 -13.72 17.32 3.31
C GLN A 47 -12.64 16.76 2.37
N TYR A 48 -12.17 15.54 2.62
CA TYR A 48 -11.22 14.82 1.77
C TYR A 48 -11.77 14.58 0.37
N LEU A 49 -13.00 14.06 0.28
CA LEU A 49 -13.68 13.83 -1.00
C LEU A 49 -13.93 15.14 -1.75
N ALA A 50 -14.24 16.23 -1.04
CA ALA A 50 -14.42 17.55 -1.63
C ALA A 50 -13.10 18.24 -2.01
N GLY A 51 -11.93 17.66 -1.68
CA GLY A 51 -10.62 18.27 -1.92
C GLY A 51 -10.36 19.52 -1.09
N ARG A 52 -11.13 19.78 -0.03
CA ARG A 52 -10.98 20.97 0.83
C ARG A 52 -9.83 20.83 1.83
N ASN A 53 -9.42 19.60 2.12
CA ASN A 53 -8.34 19.29 3.05
C ASN A 53 -7.67 17.99 2.59
N GLU A 54 -6.35 17.92 2.70
CA GLU A 54 -5.60 16.68 2.46
C GLU A 54 -5.30 15.99 3.81
N PRO A 55 -5.49 14.66 3.93
CA PRO A 55 -5.12 13.93 5.13
C PRO A 55 -3.60 13.95 5.35
N GLY A 56 -3.19 13.95 6.62
CA GLY A 56 -1.80 13.64 6.99
C GLY A 56 -1.44 12.17 6.72
N GLN A 57 -0.14 11.86 6.72
CA GLN A 57 0.42 10.54 6.38
C GLN A 57 -0.26 9.36 7.10
N SER A 58 -0.52 9.51 8.40
CA SER A 58 -1.18 8.46 9.20
C SER A 58 -2.58 8.13 8.71
N ARG A 59 -3.35 9.12 8.24
CA ARG A 59 -4.70 8.91 7.69
C ARG A 59 -4.66 8.42 6.24
N ILE A 60 -3.68 8.84 5.44
CA ILE A 60 -3.43 8.29 4.11
C ILE A 60 -3.20 6.79 4.21
N PHE A 61 -2.33 6.35 5.13
CA PHE A 61 -2.07 4.94 5.39
C PHE A 61 -3.36 4.16 5.72
N ILE A 62 -4.18 4.68 6.64
CA ILE A 62 -5.46 4.04 7.00
C ILE A 62 -6.41 3.92 5.81
N LEU A 63 -6.53 4.97 5.01
CA LEU A 63 -7.40 5.00 3.83
C LEU A 63 -6.89 4.04 2.76
N ALA A 64 -5.58 4.01 2.52
CA ALA A 64 -4.93 3.10 1.58
C ALA A 64 -5.13 1.63 1.98
N GLN A 65 -5.07 1.32 3.28
CA GLN A 65 -5.38 -0.01 3.82
C GLN A 65 -6.84 -0.40 3.60
N ALA A 66 -7.78 0.48 3.97
CA ALA A 66 -9.22 0.22 3.85
C ALA A 66 -9.68 0.10 2.39
N LEU A 67 -9.01 0.82 1.50
CA LEU A 67 -9.23 0.81 0.06
C LEU A 67 -8.20 -0.04 -0.66
N ASP A 68 -7.49 -0.96 -0.01
CA ASP A 68 -6.52 -1.88 -0.62
C ASP A 68 -5.79 -1.31 -1.87
N VAL A 69 -5.15 -0.15 -1.68
CA VAL A 69 -4.38 0.58 -2.70
C VAL A 69 -3.06 1.05 -2.11
N SER A 70 -2.07 1.35 -2.94
CA SER A 70 -0.82 1.94 -2.49
C SER A 70 -1.03 3.39 -2.05
N GLU A 71 -0.33 3.81 -1.00
CA GLU A 71 -0.34 5.18 -0.49
C GLU A 71 0.14 6.14 -1.58
N SER A 72 1.21 5.75 -2.29
CA SER A 72 1.82 6.49 -3.39
C SER A 72 0.83 6.76 -4.53
N TRP A 73 0.05 5.76 -4.93
CA TRP A 73 -1.00 5.97 -5.93
C TRP A 73 -2.10 6.88 -5.40
N LEU A 74 -2.51 6.68 -4.13
CA LEU A 74 -3.60 7.42 -3.52
C LEU A 74 -3.29 8.92 -3.38
N ILE A 75 -2.02 9.29 -3.14
CA ILE A 75 -1.56 10.70 -3.10
C ILE A 75 -1.35 11.31 -4.50
N GLY A 76 -1.55 10.54 -5.57
CA GLY A 76 -1.52 11.06 -6.94
C GLY A 76 -0.27 10.76 -7.76
N LEU A 77 0.64 9.91 -7.27
CA LEU A 77 1.79 9.48 -8.07
C LEU A 77 1.35 8.54 -9.19
N ASP A 78 2.12 8.54 -10.27
CA ASP A 78 1.95 7.61 -11.40
C ASP A 78 2.69 6.29 -11.10
N VAL A 79 2.06 5.47 -10.26
CA VAL A 79 2.56 4.15 -9.82
C VAL A 79 1.40 3.15 -9.82
N PRO A 80 1.66 1.84 -9.71
CA PRO A 80 0.58 0.86 -9.60
C PRO A 80 -0.41 1.17 -8.47
N LYS A 81 -1.70 1.04 -8.79
CA LYS A 81 -2.81 1.25 -7.85
C LYS A 81 -2.79 0.24 -6.73
N GLU A 82 -2.70 -1.02 -7.12
CA GLU A 82 -2.67 -2.13 -6.19
C GLU A 82 -1.47 -2.00 -5.28
N ARG A 83 -1.65 -2.41 -4.04
CA ARG A 83 -0.51 -2.62 -3.18
C ARG A 83 0.27 -3.75 -3.81
N SER A 84 1.46 -3.44 -4.33
CA SER A 84 2.46 -4.48 -4.55
C SER A 84 2.45 -5.29 -3.27
N PRO A 85 2.22 -6.61 -3.32
CA PRO A 85 2.26 -7.40 -2.12
C PRO A 85 3.61 -7.10 -1.49
N GLN A 86 3.62 -6.35 -0.36
CA GLN A 86 4.70 -6.53 0.59
C GLN A 86 4.69 -8.02 0.77
N ALA A 87 5.74 -8.66 0.29
CA ALA A 87 5.78 -10.08 0.08
C ALA A 87 5.77 -10.78 1.44
N ALA A 88 4.63 -10.76 2.13
CA ALA A 88 4.15 -11.89 2.88
C ALA A 88 3.80 -12.93 1.82
N THR A 89 4.85 -13.46 1.18
CA THR A 89 4.75 -14.66 0.37
C THR A 89 4.07 -15.69 1.27
N SER A 90 2.86 -16.11 0.95
CA SER A 90 2.27 -17.27 1.63
C SER A 90 3.05 -18.55 1.32
N ASP A 91 3.98 -18.48 0.35
CA ASP A 91 4.97 -19.51 0.07
C ASP A 91 5.97 -19.59 1.23
N GLU A 92 5.83 -20.66 2.01
CA GLU A 92 6.72 -21.00 3.13
C GLU A 92 8.20 -21.07 2.69
N ARG A 93 8.48 -21.43 1.43
CA ARG A 93 9.85 -21.48 0.90
C ARG A 93 10.47 -20.09 0.77
N ALA A 94 9.67 -19.10 0.38
CA ALA A 94 10.16 -17.73 0.26
C ALA A 94 10.39 -17.09 1.65
N LYS A 95 9.53 -17.39 2.63
CA LYS A 95 9.76 -16.99 4.04
C LYS A 95 11.03 -17.62 4.61
N GLU A 96 11.22 -18.92 4.39
CA GLU A 96 12.42 -19.65 4.82
C GLU A 96 13.67 -19.08 4.15
N PHE A 97 13.62 -18.84 2.83
CA PHE A 97 14.73 -18.24 2.10
C PHE A 97 15.13 -16.87 2.67
N ILE A 98 14.18 -15.97 2.91
CA ILE A 98 14.45 -14.65 3.51
C ILE A 98 15.13 -14.81 4.88
N THR A 99 14.57 -15.69 5.72
CA THR A 99 15.10 -15.94 7.08
C THR A 99 16.52 -16.50 7.06
N LEU A 100 16.83 -17.39 6.12
CA LEU A 100 18.18 -17.95 5.97
C LEU A 100 19.14 -16.93 5.36
N PHE A 101 18.69 -16.17 4.37
CA PHE A 101 19.51 -15.20 3.64
C PHE A 101 19.97 -14.05 4.56
N GLU A 102 19.13 -13.59 5.48
CA GLU A 102 19.47 -12.56 6.48
C GLU A 102 20.56 -13.00 7.47
N LYS A 103 20.73 -14.31 7.69
CA LYS A 103 21.76 -14.86 8.60
C LYS A 103 23.12 -15.00 7.94
N LEU A 104 23.21 -14.82 6.62
CA LEU A 104 24.45 -14.97 5.87
C LEU A 104 25.30 -13.70 5.90
N THR A 105 26.60 -13.87 5.73
CA THR A 105 27.53 -12.75 5.51
C THR A 105 27.37 -12.16 4.11
N ALA A 106 27.79 -10.92 3.91
CA ALA A 106 27.70 -10.24 2.61
C ALA A 106 28.33 -11.04 1.45
N THR A 107 29.47 -11.71 1.69
CA THR A 107 30.14 -12.56 0.70
C THR A 107 29.32 -13.80 0.33
N GLN A 108 28.67 -14.41 1.31
CA GLN A 108 27.80 -15.57 1.08
C GLN A 108 26.51 -15.16 0.35
N GLN A 109 25.93 -14.03 0.72
CA GLN A 109 24.78 -13.45 0.02
C GLN A 109 25.08 -13.19 -1.45
N LEU A 110 26.26 -12.61 -1.76
CA LEU A 110 26.71 -12.38 -3.14
C LEU A 110 26.83 -13.69 -3.93
N THR A 111 27.38 -14.74 -3.31
CA THR A 111 27.52 -16.06 -3.94
C THR A 111 26.16 -16.65 -4.31
N ILE A 112 25.19 -16.58 -3.39
CA ILE A 112 23.83 -17.05 -3.64
C ILE A 112 23.14 -16.24 -4.75
N ILE A 113 23.26 -14.91 -4.72
CA ILE A 113 22.70 -14.06 -5.78
C ILE A 113 23.28 -14.45 -7.15
N GLN A 114 24.58 -14.73 -7.22
CA GLN A 114 25.24 -15.10 -8.48
C GLN A 114 24.78 -16.47 -8.99
N ALA A 115 24.59 -17.45 -8.09
CA ALA A 115 24.01 -18.74 -8.45
C ALA A 115 22.57 -18.60 -8.99
N MET A 116 21.74 -17.80 -8.33
CA MET A 116 20.37 -17.51 -8.79
C MET A 116 20.37 -16.84 -10.17
N LYS A 117 21.27 -15.89 -10.41
CA LYS A 117 21.43 -15.22 -11.72
C LYS A 117 21.83 -16.21 -12.81
N GLY A 118 22.71 -17.17 -12.51
CA GLY A 118 23.10 -18.23 -13.45
C GLY A 118 21.89 -19.06 -13.89
N ILE A 119 21.09 -19.54 -12.93
CA ILE A 119 19.88 -20.33 -13.20
C ILE A 119 18.86 -19.56 -14.06
N LEU A 120 18.76 -18.24 -13.88
CA LEU A 120 17.85 -17.39 -14.64
C LEU A 120 18.36 -17.03 -16.04
N ALA A 121 19.68 -17.06 -16.26
CA ALA A 121 20.29 -16.78 -17.55
C ALA A 121 20.25 -17.98 -18.53
N ASP A 122 20.10 -19.19 -17.99
CA ASP A 122 19.93 -20.43 -18.77
C ASP A 122 18.47 -20.70 -19.21
N LYS A 123 17.57 -19.72 -19.02
CA LYS A 123 16.16 -19.74 -19.45
C LYS A 123 15.91 -18.72 -20.55
#